data_AF-K6X016-F1
#
_entry.id   AF-K6X016-F1
#
_cell.length_a   1.000
_cell.length_b   1.000
_cell.length_c   1.000
_cell.angle_alpha   90.00
_cell.angle_beta   90.00
_cell.angle_gamma   90.00
#
_symmetry.space_group_name_H-M   'P 1'
#
loop_
_entity.id
_entity.type
_entity.pdbx_description
1 polymer ?
#
loop_
_entity_poly.entity_id
_entity_poly.type
_entity_poly.pdbx_seq_one_letter_code
_entity_poly.pdbx_strand_id
1 'polypeptide(L)' 'MGSTRRRFTDEYKAEAVGFVIEGNRSIAEVARNIGVHEMTLGKWVKKERDARAAAVPADAPLIESERSE' A
#
# COMPACT_ATOMS: atom_id res chain seq x y z
N MET A 1 -10.36 18.92 17.51
CA MET A 1 -11.14 17.67 17.40
C MET A 1 -10.45 16.81 16.36
N GLY A 2 -9.77 15.76 16.82
CA GLY A 2 -8.75 15.05 16.05
C GLY A 2 -9.27 14.47 14.74
N SER A 3 -8.58 14.79 13.64
CA SER A 3 -8.80 14.18 12.34
C SER A 3 -8.83 12.66 12.48
N THR A 4 -10.01 12.07 12.27
CA THR A 4 -10.18 10.63 12.12
C THR A 4 -9.44 10.20 10.86
N ARG A 5 -8.13 9.97 10.99
CA ARG A 5 -7.29 9.45 9.92
C ARG A 5 -7.91 8.12 9.50
N ARG A 6 -8.48 8.07 8.29
CA ARG A 6 -8.90 6.83 7.62
C ARG A 6 -7.65 5.94 7.52
N ARG A 7 -7.48 5.06 8.52
CA ARG A 7 -6.43 4.05 8.48
C ARG A 7 -6.89 2.99 7.49
N PHE A 8 -6.19 2.89 6.37
CA PHE A 8 -6.32 1.72 5.51
C PHE A 8 -5.81 0.51 6.31
N THR A 9 -6.67 -0.49 6.49
CA THR A 9 -6.30 -1.74 7.16
C THR A 9 -5.21 -2.43 6.37
N ASP A 10 -4.36 -3.21 7.04
CA ASP A 10 -3.30 -3.94 6.35
C ASP A 10 -3.86 -4.99 5.37
N GLU A 11 -5.05 -5.54 5.67
CA GLU A 11 -5.83 -6.37 4.73
C GLU A 11 -6.14 -5.62 3.43
N TYR A 12 -6.60 -4.37 3.53
CA TYR A 12 -6.93 -3.56 2.35
C TYR A 12 -5.69 -3.28 1.47
N LYS A 13 -4.52 -3.10 2.10
CA LYS A 13 -3.25 -2.94 1.36
C LYS A 13 -2.87 -4.22 0.65
N ALA A 14 -2.96 -5.37 1.33
CA ALA A 14 -2.63 -6.67 0.77
C ALA A 14 -3.57 -7.04 -0.39
N GLU A 15 -4.87 -6.77 -0.27
CA GLU A 15 -5.83 -6.93 -1.36
C GLU A 15 -5.47 -6.05 -2.56
N ALA A 16 -5.18 -4.76 -2.33
CA ALA A 16 -4.82 -3.84 -3.40
C ALA A 16 -3.52 -4.24 -4.12
N VAL A 17 -2.51 -4.68 -3.38
CA VAL A 17 -1.25 -5.20 -3.95
C VAL A 17 -1.48 -6.52 -4.67
N GLY A 18 -2.31 -7.41 -4.11
CA GLY A 18 -2.72 -8.66 -4.74
C GLY A 18 -3.40 -8.43 -6.09
N PHE A 19 -4.27 -7.43 -6.22
CA PHE A 19 -4.88 -7.11 -7.51
C PHE A 19 -3.88 -6.68 -8.60
N VAL A 20 -2.75 -6.09 -8.21
CA VAL A 20 -1.67 -5.71 -9.14
C VAL A 20 -0.81 -6.93 -9.49
N ILE A 21 -0.38 -7.69 -8.49
CA ILE A 21 0.54 -8.82 -8.66
C ILE A 21 -0.17 -10.03 -9.29
N GLU A 22 -1.30 -10.46 -8.73
CA GLU A 22 -2.07 -11.62 -9.21
C GLU A 22 -2.87 -11.28 -10.46
N GLY A 23 -3.43 -10.05 -10.51
CA GLY A 23 -4.21 -9.59 -11.65
C GLY A 23 -3.37 -9.13 -12.85
N ASN A 24 -2.05 -9.02 -12.70
CA ASN A 24 -1.12 -8.46 -13.70
C ASN A 24 -1.61 -7.13 -14.30
N ARG A 25 -2.31 -6.32 -13.50
CA ARG A 25 -2.89 -5.03 -13.88
C ARG A 25 -1.97 -3.89 -13.48
N SER A 26 -2.08 -2.77 -14.19
CA SER A 26 -1.27 -1.60 -13.87
C SER A 26 -1.68 -1.00 -12.52
N ILE A 27 -0.70 -0.52 -11.76
CA ILE A 27 -0.92 0.16 -10.47
C ILE A 27 -1.91 1.31 -10.63
N ALA A 28 -1.80 2.09 -11.71
CA ALA A 28 -2.72 3.20 -12.00
C ALA A 28 -4.17 2.75 -12.21
N GLU A 29 -4.39 1.60 -12.85
CA GLU A 29 -5.73 1.07 -13.09
C GLU A 29 -6.37 0.57 -11.79
N VAL A 30 -5.63 -0.22 -11.00
CA VAL A 30 -6.12 -0.71 -9.70
C VAL A 30 -6.37 0.45 -8.75
N ALA A 31 -5.47 1.44 -8.71
CA ALA A 31 -5.61 2.62 -7.87
C ALA A 31 -6.89 3.41 -8.18
N ARG A 32 -7.16 3.67 -9.47
CA ARG A 32 -8.39 4.33 -9.92
C ARG A 32 -9.64 3.52 -9.62
N ASN A 33 -9.57 2.19 -9.73
CA ASN A 33 -10.70 1.31 -9.51
C ASN A 33 -11.14 1.25 -8.04
N ILE A 34 -10.19 1.20 -7.11
CA ILE A 34 -10.48 1.13 -5.66
C ILE A 34 -10.50 2.50 -4.97
N GLY A 35 -10.18 3.57 -5.71
CA GLY A 35 -10.19 4.95 -5.20
C GLY A 35 -8.99 5.30 -4.33
N VAL A 36 -7.83 4.67 -4.53
CA VAL A 36 -6.56 5.03 -3.86
C VAL A 36 -5.65 5.82 -4.78
N HIS A 37 -4.70 6.52 -4.18
CA HIS A 37 -3.69 7.26 -4.94
C HIS A 37 -2.65 6.29 -5.54
N GLU A 38 -2.33 6.46 -6.82
CA GLU A 38 -1.37 5.62 -7.56
C GLU A 38 0.00 5.53 -6.88
N MET A 39 0.52 6.66 -6.37
CA MET A 39 1.78 6.68 -5.63
C MET A 39 1.73 5.84 -4.33
N THR A 40 0.60 5.84 -3.63
CA THR A 40 0.43 5.07 -2.39
C THR A 40 0.42 3.58 -2.68
N LEU A 41 -0.34 3.17 -3.70
CA LEU A 41 -0.37 1.77 -4.15
C LEU A 41 1.00 1.33 -4.67
N GLY A 42 1.72 2.21 -5.39
CA GLY A 42 3.09 1.96 -5.83
C GLY A 42 4.06 1.71 -4.69
N LYS A 43 3.95 2.48 -3.59
CA LYS A 43 4.74 2.23 -2.36
C LYS A 43 4.41 0.87 -1.74
N TRP A 44 3.14 0.49 -1.68
CA TRP A 44 2.73 -0.81 -1.13
C TRP A 44 3.24 -1.98 -1.98
N VAL A 45 3.07 -1.92 -3.30
CA VAL A 45 3.55 -2.96 -4.23
C VAL A 45 5.08 -3.08 -4.16
N LYS A 46 5.79 -1.95 -4.09
CA LYS A 46 7.25 -1.95 -3.92
C LYS A 46 7.65 -2.57 -2.59
N LYS A 47 6.98 -2.22 -1.49
CA LYS A 47 7.22 -2.77 -0.15
C LYS A 47 6.92 -4.28 -0.09
N GLU A 48 5.86 -4.75 -0.73
CA GLU A 48 5.53 -6.18 -0.79
C GLU A 48 6.57 -6.96 -1.61
N ARG A 49 6.98 -6.42 -2.76
CA ARG A 49 8.06 -7.00 -3.57
C ARG A 49 9.38 -7.04 -2.81
N ASP A 50 9.71 -5.95 -2.11
CA ASP A 50 10.89 -5.86 -1.28
C ASP A 50 10.82 -6.83 -0.10
N ALA A 51 9.69 -6.92 0.61
CA ALA A 51 9.47 -7.87 1.69
C ALA A 51 9.54 -9.35 1.22
N ARG A 52 8.99 -9.67 0.03
CA ARG A 52 9.16 -11.00 -0.58
C ARG A 52 10.61 -11.28 -0.95
N ALA A 53 11.35 -10.27 -1.41
CA ALA A 53 12.79 -10.40 -1.70
C ALA A 53 13.64 -10.44 -0.42
N ALA A 54 13.18 -9.77 0.64
CA ALA A 54 13.83 -9.58 1.92
C ALA A 54 13.20 -10.45 3.02
N ALA A 55 12.74 -11.67 2.70
CA ALA A 55 12.30 -12.66 3.67
C ALA A 55 13.44 -13.17 4.61
N VAL A 56 14.52 -12.40 4.77
CA VAL A 56 15.35 -12.31 5.97
C VAL A 56 14.98 -10.99 6.68
N PRO A 57 14.31 -11.04 7.82
CA PRO A 57 13.46 -9.95 8.29
C PRO A 57 14.27 -8.79 8.85
N ALA A 58 13.94 -7.57 8.42
CA ALA A 58 14.19 -6.37 9.21
C ALA A 58 13.08 -5.36 8.92
N ASP A 59 12.12 -5.35 9.86
CA ASP A 59 11.50 -4.15 10.41
C ASP A 59 11.14 -3.04 9.41
N ALA A 60 9.86 -2.98 9.04
CA ALA A 60 9.38 -1.95 8.13
C ALA A 60 8.79 -0.77 8.91
N PRO A 61 9.49 0.38 9.05
CA PRO A 61 8.87 1.61 9.50
C PRO A 61 7.84 2.03 8.45
N LEU A 62 6.59 2.13 8.87
CA LEU A 62 5.50 2.70 8.09
C LEU A 62 5.73 4.21 7.98
N ILE A 63 6.49 4.63 6.97
CA ILE A 63 6.63 6.04 6.62
C ILE A 63 5.30 6.49 5.98
N GLU A 64 4.84 7.66 6.42
CA GLU A 64 3.62 8.40 6.03
C GLU A 64 2.30 8.02 6.72
N SER A 65 2.17 8.46 7.97
CA SER A 65 0.98 9.25 8.39
C SER A 65 1.35 10.36 9.38
N GLU A 66 2.48 11.03 9.12
CA GLU A 66 2.82 12.35 9.67
C GLU A 66 2.46 13.43 8.63
N ARG A 67 1.17 13.50 8.26
CA ARG A 67 0.53 14.71 7.70
C ARG A 67 -0.99 14.59 7.78
N SER A 68 -1.49 14.68 8.99
CA SER A 68 -2.76 15.33 9.28
C SER A 68 -2.61 15.85 10.69
N GLU A 69 -2.30 17.14 10.74
CA GLU A 69 -1.80 17.95 11.86
C GLU A 69 -0.30 17.86 12.10
#